data_AF-A0AB33JF50-F1
#
_entry.id   AF-A0AB33JF50-F1
#
_cell.length_a   1.000
_cell.length_b   1.000
_cell.length_c   1.000
_cell.angle_alpha   90.00
_cell.angle_beta   90.00
_cell.angle_gamma   90.00
#
_symmetry.space_group_name_H-M   'P 1'
#
loop_
_entity.id
_entity.type
_entity.pdbx_description
1 polymer ?
#
loop_
_entity_poly.entity_id
_entity_poly.type
_entity_poly.pdbx_seq_one_letter_code
_entity_poly.pdbx_strand_id
1 'polypeptide(L)' 'MATLFGRDKSTISRYIKNVFEDGELSPKATVANFATVQVEGNREVARNIDYYNLDVIISVGYRVKAQQGTQFRI' A
#
# COMPACT_ATOMS: atom_id res chain seq x y z
N MET A 1 0.87 0.09 -5.96
CA MET A 1 -0.53 0.44 -5.60
C MET A 1 -0.98 1.78 -6.21
N ALA A 2 -0.22 2.87 -6.08
CA ALA A 2 -0.51 4.16 -6.75
C ALA A 2 -0.74 4.00 -8.28
N THR A 3 0.21 3.38 -8.99
CA THR A 3 0.08 3.06 -10.42
C THR A 3 -1.09 2.13 -10.72
N LEU A 4 -1.34 1.13 -9.86
CA LEU A 4 -2.41 0.14 -10.02
C LEU A 4 -3.79 0.79 -10.04
N PHE A 5 -4.02 1.77 -9.17
CA PHE A 5 -5.31 2.45 -9.06
C PHE A 5 -5.35 3.83 -9.73
N GLY A 6 -4.27 4.23 -10.42
CA GLY A 6 -4.17 5.54 -11.06
C GLY A 6 -4.33 6.71 -10.07
N ARG A 7 -3.85 6.56 -8.84
CA ARG A 7 -3.93 7.58 -7.79
C ARG A 7 -2.56 8.00 -7.30
N ASP A 8 -2.50 9.20 -6.74
CA ASP A 8 -1.31 9.71 -6.07
C ASP A 8 -0.97 8.88 -4.81
N LYS A 9 0.32 8.87 -4.46
CA LYS A 9 0.83 8.13 -3.30
C LYS A 9 0.14 8.57 -1.99
N SER A 10 -0.11 9.87 -1.82
CA SER A 10 -0.77 10.42 -0.62
C SER A 10 -2.18 9.86 -0.41
N THR A 11 -2.97 9.75 -1.47
CA THR A 11 -4.32 9.19 -1.45
C THR A 11 -4.28 7.72 -1.06
N ILE A 12 -3.36 6.94 -1.63
CA ILE A 12 -3.18 5.54 -1.24
C ILE A 12 -2.77 5.41 0.23
N SER A 13 -1.79 6.20 0.69
CA SER A 13 -1.36 6.19 2.09
C SER A 13 -2.49 6.55 3.05
N ARG A 14 -3.35 7.51 2.67
CA ARG A 14 -4.54 7.88 3.45
C ARG A 14 -5.52 6.71 3.57
N TYR A 15 -5.82 6.02 2.48
CA TYR A 15 -6.74 4.88 2.54
C TYR A 15 -6.18 3.72 3.36
N ILE A 16 -4.90 3.41 3.22
CA ILE A 16 -4.23 2.39 4.04
C ILE A 16 -4.34 2.75 5.52
N LYS A 17 -4.06 4.01 5.87
CA LYS A 17 -4.18 4.50 7.25
C LYS A 17 -5.60 4.33 7.78
N ASN A 18 -6.61 4.74 7.01
CA ASN A 18 -8.01 4.58 7.41
C ASN A 18 -8.38 3.10 7.62
N VAL A 19 -7.92 2.18 6.76
CA VAL A 19 -8.19 0.74 6.91
C VAL A 19 -7.67 0.19 8.24
N PHE A 20 -6.52 0.69 8.70
CA PHE A 20 -5.97 0.30 10.00
C PHE A 20 -6.63 1.02 11.19
N GLU A 21 -6.99 2.30 11.03
CA GLU A 21 -7.71 3.08 12.06
C GLU A 21 -9.14 2.56 12.28
N ASP A 22 -9.80 2.13 11.21
CA ASP A 22 -11.14 1.53 11.23
C ASP A 22 -11.12 0.10 11.80
N GLY A 23 -9.93 -0.46 12.06
CA GLY A 23 -9.75 -1.81 12.61
C GLY A 23 -10.12 -2.94 11.65
N GLU A 24 -10.31 -2.64 10.35
CA GLU A 24 -10.67 -3.64 9.34
C GLU A 24 -9.56 -4.66 9.11
N LEU A 25 -8.30 -4.23 9.20
CA LEU A 25 -7.12 -5.08 9.04
C LEU A 25 -6.08 -4.80 10.13
N SER A 26 -5.31 -5.81 10.49
CA SER A 26 -4.21 -5.69 11.45
C SER A 26 -2.88 -5.44 10.73
N PRO A 27 -2.18 -4.32 11.01
CA PRO A 27 -0.93 -3.96 10.33
C PRO A 27 0.15 -5.05 10.40
N LYS A 28 0.20 -5.81 11.51
CA LYS A 28 1.23 -6.83 11.76
C LYS A 28 1.12 -8.04 10.83
N ALA A 29 -0.08 -8.36 10.37
CA ALA A 29 -0.30 -9.50 9.47
C ALA A 29 -0.29 -9.09 8.00
N THR A 30 -0.52 -7.81 7.72
CA THR A 30 -0.76 -7.32 6.36
C THR A 30 0.39 -6.52 5.76
N VAL A 31 1.38 -6.12 6.56
CA VAL A 31 2.54 -5.34 6.10
C VAL A 31 3.83 -6.12 6.36
N ALA A 32 4.60 -6.35 5.30
CA ALA A 32 5.97 -6.83 5.38
C ALA A 32 6.91 -5.65 5.12
N ASN A 33 7.79 -5.36 6.08
CA ASN A 33 8.78 -4.29 5.93
C ASN A 33 10.08 -4.89 5.38
N PHE A 34 10.47 -4.50 4.17
CA PHE A 34 11.74 -4.92 3.60
C PHE A 34 12.71 -3.73 3.60
N ALA A 35 13.80 -3.88 4.34
CA ALA A 35 14.89 -2.92 4.29
C ALA A 35 15.61 -3.10 2.94
N THR A 36 15.47 -2.13 2.05
CA THR A 36 16.24 -2.09 0.81
C THR A 36 17.36 -1.07 0.98
N VAL A 37 18.60 -1.53 0.94
CA VAL A 37 19.78 -0.66 0.88
C VAL A 37 19.94 -0.23 -0.58
N GLN A 38 19.71 1.04 -0.86
CA GLN A 38 19.92 1.61 -2.19
C GLN A 38 21.08 2.60 -2.12
N VAL A 39 22.03 2.47 -3.02
CA VAL A 39 23.16 3.41 -3.13
C VAL A 39 22.71 4.58 -4.01
N GLU A 40 22.42 5.73 -3.39
CA GLU A 40 22.17 6.99 -4.11
C GLU A 40 23.47 7.82 -4.09
N GLY A 41 24.23 7.74 -5.19
CA GLY A 41 25.53 8.41 -5.33
C GLY A 41 26.61 7.77 -4.45
N ASN A 42 27.15 8.52 -3.47
CA ASN A 42 28.16 8.04 -2.50
C ASN A 42 27.58 7.63 -1.14
N ARG A 43 26.24 7.61 -0.97
CA ARG A 43 25.60 7.29 0.32
C ARG A 43 24.70 6.08 0.18
N GLU A 44 24.87 5.14 1.11
CA GLU A 44 23.90 4.07 1.33
C GLU A 44 22.69 4.64 2.04
N VAL A 45 21.54 4.63 1.35
CA VAL A 45 20.27 5.05 1.92
C VAL A 45 19.44 3.79 2.14
N ALA A 46 19.29 3.41 3.41
CA ALA A 46 18.33 2.40 3.80
C ALA A 46 16.92 2.99 3.72
N ARG A 47 16.09 2.49 2.80
CA ARG A 47 14.65 2.80 2.78
C ARG A 47 13.88 1.57 3.22
N ASN A 48 13.03 1.76 4.21
CA ASN A 48 12.03 0.78 4.57
C ASN A 48 10.91 0.86 3.53
N ILE A 49 10.79 -0.20 2.72
CA ILE A 49 9.72 -0.33 1.75
C ILE A 49 8.66 -1.23 2.39
N ASP A 50 7.48 -0.67 2.61
CA ASP A 50 6.31 -1.42 3.07
C ASP A 50 5.69 -2.18 1.89
N TYR A 51 5.59 -3.49 2.04
CA TYR A 51 4.87 -4.36 1.12
C TYR A 51 3.54 -4.75 1.77
N TYR A 52 2.47 -4.51 1.03
CA TYR A 52 1.10 -4.76 1.49
C TYR A 52 0.59 -6.06 0.88
N ASN A 53 -0.06 -6.89 1.70
CA ASN A 53 -0.68 -8.12 1.24
C ASN A 53 -1.94 -7.83 0.39
N LEU A 54 -2.52 -8.91 -0.18
CA LEU A 54 -3.67 -8.81 -1.06
C LEU A 54 -4.90 -8.18 -0.37
N ASP A 55 -5.13 -8.45 0.91
CA ASP A 55 -6.27 -7.92 1.66
C ASP A 55 -6.24 -6.39 1.72
N VAL A 56 -5.07 -5.80 1.96
CA VAL A 56 -4.91 -4.34 1.95
C VAL A 56 -5.11 -3.79 0.54
N ILE A 57 -4.58 -4.46 -0.49
CA ILE A 57 -4.79 -4.05 -1.88
C ILE A 57 -6.29 -4.02 -2.21
N ILE A 58 -7.03 -5.06 -1.82
CA ILE A 58 -8.47 -5.18 -2.07
C ILE A 58 -9.24 -4.10 -1.29
N SER A 59 -8.98 -3.94 0.02
CA SER A 59 -9.67 -2.94 0.85
C SER A 59 -9.45 -1.51 0.34
N VAL A 60 -8.21 -1.16 -0.02
CA VAL A 60 -7.92 0.13 -0.67
C VAL A 60 -8.63 0.23 -2.01
N GLY A 61 -8.66 -0.84 -2.81
CA GLY A 61 -9.39 -0.90 -4.08
C GLY A 61 -10.89 -0.57 -3.94
N TYR A 62 -11.54 -1.05 -2.87
CA TYR A 62 -12.94 -0.71 -2.55
C TYR A 62 -13.13 0.79 -2.29
N ARG A 63 -12.19 1.42 -1.57
CA ARG A 63 -12.27 2.82 -1.15
C ARG A 63 -11.93 3.80 -2.27
N VAL A 64 -11.04 3.42 -3.18
CA VAL A 64 -10.62 4.26 -4.32
C VAL A 64 -11.68 4.30 -5.45
N LYS A 65 -12.66 3.38 -5.44
CA LYS A 65 -13.68 3.21 -6.49
C LYS A 65 -13.07 3.09 -7.91
N ALA A 66 -11.89 2.51 -8.02
CA ALA A 66 -11.21 2.34 -9.30
C ALA A 66 -11.85 1.18 -10.10
N GLN A 67 -11.85 1.30 -11.43
CA GLN A 67 -12.29 0.22 -12.32
C GLN A 67 -11.46 -1.06 -12.09
N GLN A 68 -10.15 -0.90 -11.83
CA GLN A 68 -9.24 -1.97 -11.44
C GLN A 68 -9.61 -2.59 -10.08
N GLY A 69 -10.10 -1.80 -9.12
CA GLY A 69 -10.62 -2.29 -7.85
C GLY A 69 -11.90 -3.13 -8.01
N THR A 70 -12.63 -2.94 -9.10
CA THR A 70 -13.81 -3.75 -9.44
C THR A 70 -13.43 -5.09 -10.05
N GLN A 71 -12.28 -5.19 -10.74
CA GLN A 71 -11.77 -6.47 -11.28
C GLN A 71 -11.44 -7.49 -10.19
N PHE A 72 -11.11 -7.05 -8.97
CA PHE A 72 -10.94 -7.93 -7.82
C PHE A 72 -12.27 -8.45 -7.23
N ARG A 73 -13.43 -8.10 -7.83
CA ARG A 73 -14.77 -8.47 -7.36
C ARG A 73 -15.50 -9.50 -8.25
N ILE A 74 -14.96 -9.81 -9.43
CA ILE A 74 -15.61 -10.63 -10.48
C ILE A 74 -15.04 -12.05 -10.45
#